data_AF-A0A511X2G2-F1
#
_entry.id   AF-A0A511X2G2-F1
#
_cell.length_a   1.000
_cell.length_b   1.000
_cell.length_c   1.000
_cell.angle_alpha   90.00
_cell.angle_beta   90.00
_cell.angle_gamma   90.00
#
_symmetry.space_group_name_H-M   'P 1'
#
loop_
_entity.id
_entity.type
_entity.pdbx_description
1 polymer ?
#
loop_
_entity_poly.entity_id
_entity_poly.type
_entity_poly.pdbx_seq_one_letter_code
_entity_poly.pdbx_strand_id
1 'polypeptide(L)' 'MKKQNVKIAQLAMISFYLLGLVAFLIIGDLSTTMNKVFFGLFLVLVLRELFRYYVLYLRPKQNNGDQ' A
#
# COMPACT_ATOMS: atom_id res chain seq x y z
N MET A 1 1.85 -4.69 23.48
CA MET A 1 2.86 -3.90 22.74
C MET A 1 3.08 -4.34 21.29
N LYS A 2 3.13 -5.64 20.93
CA LYS A 2 3.37 -6.11 19.54
C LYS A 2 2.43 -5.56 18.44
N LYS A 3 1.13 -5.37 18.73
CA LYS A 3 0.14 -4.89 17.73
C LYS A 3 0.30 -3.41 17.36
N GLN A 4 0.81 -2.55 18.24
CA GLN A 4 0.96 -1.12 17.95
C GLN A 4 2.16 -0.84 17.03
N ASN A 5 3.27 -1.54 17.20
CA ASN A 5 4.45 -1.40 16.33
C ASN A 5 4.14 -1.78 14.88
N VAL A 6 3.29 -2.79 14.66
CA VAL A 6 2.83 -3.18 13.32
C VAL A 6 1.97 -2.10 12.68
N LYS A 7 1.10 -1.43 13.44
CA LYS A 7 0.30 -0.30 12.93
C LYS A 7 1.17 0.87 12.50
N ILE A 8 2.18 1.23 13.29
CA ILE A 8 3.09 2.34 12.97
C ILE A 8 3.93 2.00 11.74
N ALA A 9 4.45 0.78 11.65
CA ALA A 9 5.18 0.32 10.47
C ALA A 9 4.31 0.32 9.20
N GLN A 10 3.03 -0.08 9.30
CA GLN A 10 2.09 0.01 8.19
C GLN A 10 1.83 1.46 7.77
N LEU A 11 1.62 2.36 8.72
CA LEU A 11 1.42 3.78 8.45
C LEU A 11 2.65 4.38 7.75
N ALA A 12 3.85 4.05 8.23
CA ALA A 12 5.11 4.49 7.65
C ALA A 12 5.31 3.95 6.22
N MET A 13 4.99 2.67 5.98
CA MET A 13 5.04 2.09 4.62
C MET A 13 4.08 2.80 3.68
N ILE A 14 2.83 3.04 4.10
CA ILE A 14 1.83 3.72 3.26
C ILE A 14 2.30 5.14 2.91
N SER A 15 2.79 5.90 3.88
CA SER A 15 3.33 7.25 3.65
C SER A 15 4.54 7.24 2.70
N PHE A 16 5.42 6.24 2.84
CA PHE A 16 6.58 6.09 1.94
C PHE A 16 6.14 5.75 0.51
N TYR A 17 5.14 4.89 0.35
CA TYR A 17 4.57 4.58 -0.95
C TYR A 17 3.90 5.79 -1.62
N LEU A 18 3.16 6.59 -0.85
CA LEU A 18 2.58 7.84 -1.33
C LEU A 18 3.66 8.85 -1.76
N LEU A 19 4.73 8.99 -0.97
CA LEU A 19 5.88 9.84 -1.32
C LEU A 19 6.55 9.36 -2.61
N GLY A 20 6.75 8.05 -2.77
CA GLY A 20 7.30 7.47 -3.99
C GLY A 20 6.42 7.73 -5.21
N LEU A 21 5.09 7.66 -5.06
CA LEU A 21 4.14 7.98 -6.13
C LEU A 21 4.25 9.47 -6.54
N VAL A 22 4.29 10.37 -5.56
CA VAL A 22 4.40 11.82 -5.79
C VAL A 22 5.75 12.17 -6.43
N ALA A 23 6.86 11.62 -5.92
CA ALA A 23 8.18 11.81 -6.49
C ALA A 23 8.24 11.30 -7.94
N PHE A 24 7.63 10.15 -8.21
CA PHE A 24 7.53 9.61 -9.57
C PHE A 24 6.67 10.47 -10.50
N LEU A 25 5.58 11.09 -10.01
CA LEU A 25 4.77 12.01 -10.82
C LEU A 25 5.48 13.34 -11.12
N ILE A 26 6.35 13.81 -10.23
CA ILE A 26 7.09 15.07 -10.39
C ILE A 26 8.34 14.87 -11.27
N ILE A 27 9.08 13.78 -11.07
CA ILE A 27 10.39 13.53 -11.69
C ILE A 27 10.29 12.54 -12.85
N GLY A 28 9.36 11.59 -12.77
CA GLY A 28 9.24 10.48 -13.71
C GLY A 28 8.62 10.92 -15.02
N ASP A 29 9.46 11.05 -16.04
CA ASP A 29 8.97 11.15 -17.42
C ASP A 29 8.32 9.82 -17.81
N LEU A 30 6.99 9.81 -17.88
CA LEU A 30 6.19 8.65 -18.30
C LEU A 30 6.32 8.36 -19.81
N SER A 31 7.05 9.18 -20.59
CA SER A 31 7.33 8.92 -22.00
C SER A 31 8.12 7.63 -22.19
N THR A 32 9.10 7.39 -21.32
CA THR A 32 10.04 6.28 -21.44
C THR A 32 9.40 4.95 -21.03
N THR A 33 9.53 3.92 -21.88
CA THR A 33 8.98 2.58 -21.60
C THR A 33 9.48 2.00 -20.27
N MET A 34 10.75 2.23 -19.90
CA MET A 34 11.27 1.81 -18.59
C MET A 34 10.51 2.45 -17.42
N ASN A 35 10.23 3.74 -17.49
CA ASN A 35 9.50 4.45 -16.45
C ASN A 35 8.07 3.92 -16.33
N LYS A 36 7.39 3.62 -17.45
CA LYS A 36 6.07 2.96 -17.42
C LYS A 36 6.09 1.60 -16.71
N VAL A 37 7.15 0.81 -16.92
CA VAL A 37 7.31 -0.49 -16.24
C VAL A 37 7.55 -0.31 -14.75
N PHE A 38 8.44 0.60 -14.35
CA PHE A 38 8.69 0.91 -12.95
C PHE A 38 7.43 1.45 -12.25
N PHE A 39 6.69 2.32 -12.93
CA PHE A 39 5.41 2.83 -12.44
C PHE A 39 4.39 1.70 -12.25
N GLY A 40 4.25 0.81 -13.23
CA GLY A 40 3.35 -0.33 -13.15
C GLY A 40 3.70 -1.25 -11.98
N LEU A 41 4.97 -1.62 -11.81
CA LEU A 41 5.45 -2.40 -10.66
C LEU A 41 5.15 -1.71 -9.33
N PHE A 42 5.41 -0.39 -9.27
CA PHE A 42 5.16 0.39 -8.06
C PHE A 42 3.67 0.45 -7.74
N LEU A 43 2.83 0.70 -8.73
CA LEU A 43 1.37 0.77 -8.58
C LEU A 43 0.79 -0.59 -8.13
N VAL A 44 1.32 -1.70 -8.64
CA VAL A 44 0.95 -3.05 -8.16
C VAL A 44 1.33 -3.25 -6.69
N LEU A 45 2.51 -2.81 -6.25
CA LEU A 45 2.90 -2.88 -4.84
C LEU A 45 1.97 -2.04 -3.96
N VAL A 46 1.66 -0.81 -4.38
CA VAL A 46 0.73 0.07 -3.67
C VAL A 46 -0.66 -0.56 -3.55
N LEU A 47 -1.21 -1.08 -4.66
CA LEU A 47 -2.52 -1.74 -4.66
C LEU A 47 -2.53 -2.99 -3.77
N ARG A 48 -1.45 -3.78 -3.79
CA ARG A 48 -1.33 -4.96 -2.92
C ARG A 48 -1.32 -4.57 -1.45
N GLU A 49 -0.61 -3.51 -1.08
CA GLU A 49 -0.55 -3.02 0.31
C GLU A 49 -1.90 -2.44 0.74
N LEU A 50 -2.57 -1.67 -0.13
CA LEU A 50 -3.93 -1.17 0.10
C LEU A 50 -4.92 -2.32 0.27
N PHE A 51 -4.85 -3.36 -0.57
CA PHE A 51 -5.72 -4.52 -0.47
C PHE A 51 -5.48 -5.28 0.83
N ARG A 52 -4.22 -5.48 1.22
CA ARG A 52 -3.86 -6.08 2.51
C ARG A 52 -4.38 -5.27 3.69
N TYR A 53 -4.27 -3.94 3.63
CA TYR A 53 -4.82 -3.05 4.65
C TYR A 53 -6.34 -3.14 4.70
N TYR A 54 -7.01 -3.11 3.54
CA TYR A 54 -8.46 -3.22 3.41
C TYR A 54 -8.96 -4.57 3.94
N VAL A 55 -8.33 -5.68 3.57
CA VAL A 55 -8.70 -7.01 4.09
C VAL A 55 -8.48 -7.12 5.59
N LEU A 56 -7.39 -6.55 6.13
CA LEU A 56 -7.08 -6.64 7.55
C LEU A 56 -7.99 -5.75 8.43
N TYR A 57 -8.43 -4.60 7.92
CA TYR A 57 -9.22 -3.62 8.67
C TYR A 57 -10.71 -3.61 8.34
N LEU A 58 -11.12 -3.90 7.10
CA LEU A 58 -12.53 -3.89 6.67
C LEU A 58 -13.20 -5.27 6.59
N ARG A 59 -12.46 -6.36 6.76
CA ARG A 59 -13.04 -7.62 7.22
C ARG A 59 -12.79 -7.74 8.73
N PRO A 60 -13.59 -7.08 9.60
CA PRO A 60 -13.79 -7.67 10.91
C PRO A 60 -14.35 -9.06 10.62
N LYS A 61 -13.60 -10.09 11.02
CA LYS A 61 -14.07 -11.46 11.05
C LYS A 61 -15.47 -11.39 11.68
N GLN A 62 -16.50 -11.62 10.87
CA GLN A 62 -17.86 -11.81 11.33
C GLN A 62 -17.82 -13.08 12.18
N ASN A 63 -17.45 -12.91 13.44
CA ASN A 63 -17.65 -13.88 14.48
C ASN A 63 -19.12 -13.78 14.88
N ASN A 64 -20.02 -14.11 13.95
CA ASN A 64 -21.24 -14.77 14.34
C ASN A 64 -20.74 -16.19 14.66
N GLY A 65 -20.51 -16.53 15.92
CA GLY A 65 -21.61 -16.63 16.86
C GLY A 65 -22.38 -17.92 16.57
N ASP A 66 -21.67 -19.03 16.34
CA ASP A 66 -22.24 -20.35 16.54
C ASP A 66 -22.36 -20.52 18.05
N GLN A 67 -23.61 -20.32 18.50
CA GLN A 67 -24.11 -20.71 19.80
C GLN A 67 -23.96 -22.22 19.99
#